data_AF-A0AA35Z3E3-F1
#
_entry.id   AF-A0AA35Z3E3-F1
#
_cell.length_a   1.000
_cell.length_b   1.000
_cell.length_c   1.000
_cell.angle_alpha   90.00
_cell.angle_beta   90.00
_cell.angle_gamma   90.00
#
_symmetry.space_group_name_H-M   'P 1'
#
loop_
_entity.id
_entity.type
_entity.pdbx_description
1 polymer ?
#
loop_
_entity_poly.entity_id
_entity_poly.type
_entity_poly.pdbx_seq_one_letter_code
_entity_poly.pdbx_strand_id
1 'polypeptide(L)'
;MTSTLILLLILKPSIVFPGERLLVQEAESQPPHKLDENMWKNREHIEEIIFLLQSSHWPKSLQKQSTPEEIELGQVLRQLNDKFEVALELVESFQTKNL
;
A
#
# COMPACT_ATOMS: atom_id res chain seq x y z
N MET A 1 -3.34 -31.10 7.49
CA MET A 1 -4.63 -31.57 8.05
C MET A 1 -5.74 -30.56 7.75
N THR A 2 -6.18 -30.48 6.50
CA THR A 2 -7.28 -29.55 6.08
C THR A 2 -8.34 -30.26 5.23
N SER A 3 -8.18 -31.56 4.97
CA SER A 3 -9.03 -32.29 4.02
C SER A 3 -10.36 -32.78 4.60
N THR A 4 -10.55 -32.75 5.93
CA THR A 4 -11.69 -33.41 6.57
C THR A 4 -12.95 -32.53 6.65
N LEU A 5 -12.80 -31.21 6.77
CA LEU A 5 -13.94 -30.26 6.81
C LEU A 5 -14.62 -30.11 5.44
N ILE A 6 -13.82 -30.08 4.36
CA ILE A 6 -14.31 -29.96 2.98
C ILE A 6 -15.11 -31.22 2.60
N LEU A 7 -14.61 -32.41 2.97
CA LEU A 7 -15.32 -33.67 2.70
C LEU A 7 -16.64 -33.79 3.49
N LEU A 8 -16.70 -33.22 4.70
CA LEU A 8 -17.89 -33.25 5.54
C LEU A 8 -19.05 -32.40 4.98
N LEU A 9 -18.72 -31.30 4.28
CA LEU A 9 -19.68 -30.43 3.59
C LEU A 9 -20.21 -31.06 2.29
N ILE A 10 -19.37 -31.82 1.57
CA ILE A 10 -19.76 -32.50 0.33
C ILE A 10 -20.67 -33.71 0.59
N LEU A 11 -20.49 -34.42 1.71
CA LEU A 11 -21.17 -35.69 1.99
C LEU A 11 -22.52 -35.58 2.74
N LYS A 12 -22.96 -34.38 3.13
CA LYS A 12 -24.30 -34.19 3.72
C LYS A 12 -25.27 -33.62 2.67
N PRO A 13 -26.21 -34.42 2.13
CA PRO A 13 -27.22 -33.94 1.18
C PRO A 13 -28.33 -33.23 1.97
N SER A 14 -28.00 -32.12 2.60
CA SER A 14 -28.95 -31.31 3.36
C SER A 14 -28.72 -29.85 2.99
N ILE A 15 -29.35 -29.46 1.88
CA ILE A 15 -29.67 -28.08 1.48
C ILE A 15 -28.50 -27.11 1.72
N VAL A 16 -27.64 -26.93 0.70
CA VAL A 16 -26.67 -25.83 0.72
C VAL A 16 -27.46 -24.52 0.66
N PHE A 17 -27.57 -23.83 1.80
CA PHE A 17 -28.24 -22.54 1.90
C PHE A 17 -27.42 -21.48 1.13
N PRO A 18 -28.04 -20.40 0.63
CA PRO A 18 -27.33 -19.38 -0.16
C PRO A 18 -26.07 -18.83 0.51
N GLY A 19 -26.06 -18.72 1.84
CA GLY A 19 -24.89 -18.29 2.62
C GLY A 19 -23.75 -19.31 2.67
N GLU A 20 -24.06 -20.62 2.63
CA GLU A 20 -23.04 -21.67 2.63
C GLU A 20 -22.31 -21.75 1.28
N ARG A 21 -22.99 -21.40 0.17
CA ARG A 21 -22.34 -21.24 -1.14
C ARG A 21 -21.30 -20.13 -1.14
N LEU A 22 -21.58 -19.02 -0.47
CA LEU A 22 -20.62 -17.91 -0.33
C LEU A 22 -19.39 -18.33 0.49
N LEU A 23 -19.59 -19.11 1.55
CA LEU A 23 -18.48 -19.62 2.37
C LEU A 23 -17.61 -20.63 1.61
N VAL A 24 -18.22 -21.49 0.78
CA VAL A 24 -17.48 -22.41 -0.10
C VAL A 24 -16.71 -21.63 -1.16
N GLN A 25 -17.35 -20.63 -1.79
CA GLN A 25 -16.70 -19.77 -2.78
C GLN A 25 -15.54 -18.96 -2.17
N GLU A 26 -15.70 -18.46 -0.95
CA GLU A 26 -14.64 -17.77 -0.21
C GLU A 26 -13.49 -18.74 0.13
N ALA A 27 -13.81 -19.97 0.55
CA ALA A 27 -12.80 -20.99 0.85
C ALA A 27 -12.05 -21.51 -0.39
N GLU A 28 -12.68 -21.45 -1.57
CA GLU A 28 -12.06 -21.75 -2.87
C GLU A 28 -11.34 -20.55 -3.49
N SER A 29 -11.63 -19.33 -3.02
CA SER A 29 -10.93 -18.13 -3.47
C SER A 29 -9.46 -18.18 -3.07
N GLN A 30 -8.59 -17.60 -3.91
CA GLN A 30 -7.22 -17.41 -3.46
C GLN A 30 -7.24 -16.45 -2.27
N PRO A 31 -6.65 -16.82 -1.12
CA PRO A 31 -6.55 -15.91 -0.01
C PRO A 31 -5.83 -14.65 -0.51
N PRO A 32 -6.34 -13.44 -0.21
CA PRO A 32 -5.68 -12.21 -0.61
C PRO A 32 -4.22 -12.31 -0.20
N HIS A 33 -3.31 -12.09 -1.15
CA HIS A 33 -1.89 -12.12 -0.84
C HIS A 33 -1.65 -11.09 0.27
N LYS A 34 -1.34 -11.56 1.48
CA LYS A 34 -0.98 -10.67 2.59
C LYS A 34 0.14 -9.78 2.07
N LEU A 35 -0.15 -8.48 1.91
CA LEU A 35 0.89 -7.49 1.66
C LEU A 35 1.91 -7.66 2.78
N ASP A 36 3.17 -7.83 2.40
CA ASP A 36 4.25 -7.91 3.38
C ASP A 36 4.19 -6.64 4.23
N GLU A 37 4.11 -6.79 5.56
CA GLU A 37 4.00 -5.66 6.50
C GLU A 37 5.13 -4.65 6.29
N ASN A 38 6.33 -5.09 5.87
CA ASN A 38 7.42 -4.18 5.57
C ASN A 38 7.16 -3.40 4.27
N MET A 39 6.55 -4.03 3.26
CA MET A 39 6.16 -3.35 2.03
C MET A 39 5.09 -2.28 2.28
N TRP A 40 4.12 -2.55 3.16
CA TRP A 40 3.13 -1.56 3.54
C TRP A 40 3.76 -0.39 4.32
N LYS A 41 4.60 -0.68 5.32
CA LYS A 41 5.33 0.36 6.07
C LYS A 41 6.28 1.18 5.20
N ASN A 42 6.94 0.56 4.22
CA ASN A 42 7.79 1.28 3.27
C ASN A 42 6.97 2.29 2.46
N ARG A 43 5.75 1.91 2.05
CA ARG A 43 4.83 2.83 1.36
C ARG A 43 4.44 4.00 2.28
N GLU A 44 4.01 3.73 3.51
CA GLU A 44 3.64 4.78 4.46
C GLU A 44 4.80 5.76 4.75
N HIS A 45 6.02 5.25 4.93
CA HIS A 45 7.18 6.11 5.12
C HIS A 45 7.47 6.99 3.89
N ILE A 46 7.34 6.46 2.68
CA ILE A 46 7.52 7.25 1.46
C ILE A 46 6.47 8.37 1.39
N GLU A 47 5.21 8.05 1.69
CA GLU A 47 4.13 9.04 1.72
C GLU A 47 4.36 10.14 2.77
N GLU A 48 4.84 9.77 3.96
CA GLU A 48 5.20 10.73 5.01
C GLU A 48 6.36 11.64 4.57
N ILE A 49 7.38 11.08 3.90
CA ILE A 49 8.50 11.86 3.36
C ILE A 49 8.00 12.84 2.31
N ILE A 50 7.16 12.42 1.36
CA ILE A 50 6.56 13.29 0.34
C ILE A 50 5.77 14.42 1.02
N PHE A 51 4.94 14.10 2.02
CA PHE A 51 4.19 15.09 2.78
C PHE A 51 5.12 16.16 3.38
N LEU A 52 6.23 15.77 3.99
CA LEU A 52 7.20 16.71 4.57
C LEU A 52 7.96 17.53 3.50
N LEU A 53 8.19 16.96 2.32
CA LEU A 53 8.89 17.61 1.22
C LEU A 53 8.02 18.57 0.41
N GLN A 54 6.70 18.55 0.57
CA GLN A 54 5.82 19.54 -0.04
C GLN A 54 6.12 20.95 0.50
N SER A 55 6.29 21.91 -0.42
CA SER A 55 6.66 23.29 -0.09
C SER A 55 5.70 23.98 0.90
N SER A 56 4.44 23.57 0.95
CA SER A 56 3.45 24.05 1.93
C SER A 56 3.82 23.71 3.38
N HIS A 57 4.53 22.61 3.60
CA HIS A 57 4.90 22.08 4.92
C HIS A 57 6.31 22.50 5.36
N TRP A 58 7.07 23.18 4.50
CA TRP A 58 8.40 23.67 4.86
C TRP A 58 8.32 24.74 5.96
N PRO A 59 9.43 24.99 6.70
CA PRO A 59 9.53 26.15 7.56
C PRO A 59 9.25 27.46 6.81
N LYS A 60 8.59 28.42 7.47
CA LYS A 60 8.17 29.68 6.83
C LYS A 60 9.33 30.52 6.27
N SER A 61 10.53 30.40 6.83
CA SER A 61 11.74 31.00 6.25
C SER A 61 12.06 30.38 4.90
N LEU A 62 12.12 29.06 4.83
CA LEU A 62 12.42 28.32 3.60
C LEU A 62 11.31 28.46 2.54
N GLN A 63 10.04 28.66 2.94
CA GLN A 63 8.97 28.96 1.97
C GLN A 63 9.21 30.29 1.24
N LYS A 64 9.84 31.28 1.90
CA LYS A 64 10.12 32.59 1.31
C LYS A 64 11.30 32.56 0.35
N GLN A 65 12.28 31.68 0.59
CA GLN A 65 13.49 31.55 -0.22
C GLN A 65 14.18 32.91 -0.42
N SER A 66 14.41 33.62 0.69
CA SER A 66 14.90 35.01 0.69
C SER A 66 16.40 35.10 0.49
N THR A 67 17.15 34.03 0.76
CA THR A 67 18.60 33.96 0.53
C THR A 67 18.95 32.96 -0.57
N PRO A 68 20.12 33.12 -1.23
CA PRO A 68 20.60 32.15 -2.22
C PRO A 68 20.67 30.72 -1.68
N GLU A 69 21.09 30.55 -0.43
CA GLU A 69 21.18 29.24 0.24
C GLU A 69 19.79 28.61 0.44
N GLU A 70 18.78 29.41 0.78
CA GLU A 70 17.39 28.93 0.91
C GLU A 70 16.79 28.54 -0.45
N ILE A 71 17.13 29.26 -1.52
CA ILE A 71 16.73 28.92 -2.90
C ILE A 71 17.34 27.59 -3.33
N GLU A 72 18.65 27.42 -3.11
CA GLU A 72 19.37 26.19 -3.44
C GLU A 72 18.82 24.99 -2.65
N LEU A 73 18.65 25.15 -1.33
CA LEU A 73 18.05 24.12 -0.50
C LEU A 73 16.64 23.76 -0.97
N GLY A 74 15.81 24.75 -1.30
CA GLY A 74 14.48 24.52 -1.85
C GLY A 74 14.51 23.75 -3.17
N GLN A 75 15.50 23.99 -4.03
CA GLN A 75 15.68 23.20 -5.25
C GLN A 75 16.05 21.74 -4.95
N VAL A 76 16.96 21.50 -4.00
CA VAL A 76 17.35 20.15 -3.58
C VAL A 76 16.16 19.38 -3.00
N LEU A 77 15.35 20.01 -2.14
CA LEU A 77 14.17 19.38 -1.56
C LEU A 77 13.11 19.04 -2.63
N ARG A 78 12.92 19.90 -3.63
CA ARG A 78 12.04 19.60 -4.77
C ARG A 78 12.53 18.40 -5.58
N GLN A 79 13.82 18.37 -5.92
CA GLN A 79 14.41 17.22 -6.61
C GLN A 79 14.31 15.93 -5.80
N LEU A 80 14.40 16.03 -4.47
CA LEU A 80 14.20 14.88 -3.59
C LEU A 80 12.75 14.42 -3.60
N ASN A 81 11.77 15.34 -3.59
CA ASN A 81 10.35 15.02 -3.70
C ASN A 81 10.07 14.24 -5.00
N ASP A 82 10.57 14.72 -6.13
CA ASP A 82 10.39 14.08 -7.44
C ASP A 82 10.90 12.62 -7.42
N LYS A 83 12.02 12.36 -6.73
CA LYS A 83 12.56 11.00 -6.57
C LYS A 83 11.67 10.11 -5.73
N PHE A 84 11.06 10.64 -4.67
CA PHE A 84 10.15 9.88 -3.82
C PHE A 84 8.80 9.63 -4.48
N GLU A 85 8.30 10.56 -5.29
CA GLU A 85 7.09 10.33 -6.11
C GLU A 85 7.30 9.16 -7.08
N VAL A 86 8.45 9.11 -7.77
CA VAL A 86 8.81 7.96 -8.62
C VAL A 86 8.94 6.67 -7.80
N ALA A 87 9.54 6.73 -6.61
CA ALA A 87 9.67 5.56 -5.75
C ALA A 87 8.29 5.04 -5.28
N LEU A 88 7.36 5.94 -4.96
CA LEU A 88 5.99 5.59 -4.58
C LEU A 88 5.27 4.88 -5.72
N GLU A 89 5.34 5.42 -6.94
CA GLU A 89 4.75 4.81 -8.13
C GLU A 89 5.28 3.38 -8.35
N LEU A 90 6.60 3.17 -8.18
CA LEU A 90 7.21 1.86 -8.29
C LEU A 90 6.67 0.88 -7.23
N VAL A 91 6.57 1.31 -5.98
CA VAL A 91 6.02 0.49 -4.87
C VAL A 91 4.56 0.13 -5.14
N GLU A 92 3.73 1.10 -5.54
CA GLU A 92 2.31 0.89 -5.85
C GLU A 92 2.13 -0.04 -7.06
N SER A 93 2.96 0.11 -8.09
CA SER A 93 2.95 -0.77 -9.26
C SER A 93 3.32 -2.21 -8.90
N PHE A 94 4.26 -2.39 -7.96
CA PHE A 94 4.64 -3.71 -7.47
C PHE A 94 3.51 -4.33 -6.64
N GLN A 95 2.89 -3.56 -5.75
CA GLN A 95 1.76 -4.03 -4.95
C GLN A 95 0.60 -4.46 -5.84
N THR A 96 0.23 -3.67 -6.84
CA THR A 96 -0.89 -3.98 -7.75
C THR A 96 -0.64 -5.24 -8.58
N LYS A 97 0.61 -5.56 -8.92
CA LYS A 97 0.97 -6.79 -9.68
C LYS A 97 1.04 -8.05 -8.82
N ASN A 98 1.15 -7.91 -7.50
CA ASN A 98 1.31 -9.02 -6.55
C ASN A 98 0.12 -9.16 -5.58
N LEU A 99 -0.97 -8.45 -5.85
CA LEU A 99 -2.27 -8.56 -5.16
C LEU A 99 -3.18 -9.58 -5.84
#